data_AF-A0A392VQE1-F1
#
_entry.id   AF-A0A392VQE1-F1
#
_cell.length_a   1.000
_cell.length_b   1.000
_cell.length_c   1.000
_cell.angle_alpha   90.00
_cell.angle_beta   90.00
_cell.angle_gamma   90.00
#
_symmetry.space_group_name_H-M   'P 1'
#
loop_
_entity.id
_entity.type
_entity.pdbx_description
1 polymer ?
#
loop_
_entity_poly.entity_id
_entity_poly.type
_entity_poly.pdbx_seq_one_letter_code
_entity_poly.pdbx_strand_id
1 'polypeptide(L)' 'MHLAPPHELKSMSSPWPFAWWGMDILGPFTTGLAHSKYLIVGFDYFIKWVEAEPLANITAFNVLRFF' A
#
# COMPACT_ATOMS: atom_id res chain seq x y z
N MET A 1 8.28 -18.47 -28.97
CA MET A 1 8.16 -18.45 -27.50
C MET A 1 9.54 -18.73 -26.93
N HIS A 2 10.29 -17.71 -26.49
CA HIS A 2 11.60 -17.90 -25.86
C HIS A 2 11.36 -18.01 -24.35
N LEU A 3 11.48 -19.22 -23.79
CA LEU A 3 11.38 -19.43 -22.34
C LEU A 3 12.73 -19.10 -21.72
N ALA A 4 12.78 -18.04 -20.90
CA ALA A 4 13.97 -17.76 -20.09
C ALA A 4 14.21 -18.92 -19.11
N PRO A 5 15.46 -19.26 -18.80
CA PRO A 5 15.77 -20.30 -17.82
C PRO A 5 15.15 -19.95 -16.45
N PRO A 6 14.73 -20.95 -15.65
CA PRO A 6 14.33 -20.70 -14.26
C PRO A 6 15.50 -20.05 -13.53
N HIS A 7 15.26 -18.90 -12.90
CA HIS A 7 16.23 -18.28 -12.00
C HIS A 7 15.86 -18.62 -10.56
N GLU A 8 16.86 -18.94 -9.74
CA GLU A 8 16.63 -19.14 -8.31
C GLU A 8 16.19 -17.81 -7.67
N LEU A 9 15.00 -17.81 -7.08
CA LEU A 9 14.51 -16.67 -6.31
C LEU A 9 15.22 -16.64 -4.95
N LYS A 10 15.81 -15.49 -4.61
CA LYS A 10 16.37 -15.25 -3.27
C LYS A 10 15.33 -14.59 -2.38
N SER A 11 15.09 -15.17 -1.22
CA SER A 11 14.27 -14.53 -0.18
C SER A 11 15.01 -13.32 0.38
N MET A 12 14.33 -12.18 0.45
CA MET A 12 14.82 -10.98 1.12
C MET A 12 14.12 -10.84 2.47
N SER A 13 14.88 -10.54 3.53
CA SER A 13 14.35 -10.29 4.87
C SER A 13 15.05 -9.08 5.49
N SER A 14 14.30 -8.22 6.18
CA SER A 14 14.82 -7.10 6.95
C SER A 14 14.12 -7.08 8.33
N PRO A 15 14.85 -6.87 9.44
CA PRO A 15 14.24 -6.71 10.76
C PRO A 15 13.62 -5.32 10.97
N TRP A 16 13.90 -4.37 10.08
CA TRP A 16 13.47 -2.98 10.20
C TRP A 16 12.07 -2.80 9.61
N PRO A 17 11.08 -2.38 10.41
CA PRO A 17 9.78 -1.97 9.89
C PRO A 17 9.95 -0.84 8.87
N PHE A 18 9.15 -0.91 7.81
CA PHE A 18 9.10 -0.01 6.66
C PHE A 18 10.43 0.15 5.91
N ALA A 19 11.36 -0.82 6.03
CA ALA A 19 12.55 -0.83 5.18
C ALA A 19 12.13 -0.82 3.70
N TRP A 20 11.23 -1.74 3.35
CA TRP A 20 10.54 -1.75 2.06
C TRP A 20 9.05 -1.88 2.31
N TRP A 21 8.30 -0.98 1.70
CA TRP A 21 6.85 -0.90 1.84
C TRP A 21 6.28 -0.41 0.51
N GLY A 22 4.96 -0.45 0.40
CA GLY A 22 4.27 0.24 -0.67
C GLY A 22 2.95 0.80 -0.20
N MET A 23 2.30 1.51 -1.12
CA MET A 23 1.06 2.20 -0.86
C MET A 23 0.13 2.03 -2.04
N ASP A 24 -1.17 2.00 -1.74
CA ASP A 24 -2.21 1.98 -2.75
C ASP A 24 -3.42 2.82 -2.30
N ILE A 25 -4.26 3.19 -3.27
CA ILE A 25 -5.53 3.87 -3.01
C ILE A 25 -6.65 3.04 -3.64
N LEU A 26 -7.55 2.56 -2.78
CA LEU A 26 -8.70 1.76 -3.18
C LEU A 26 -9.96 2.62 -3.31
N GLY A 27 -10.80 2.33 -4.29
CA GLY A 27 -12.12 2.94 -4.48
C GLY A 27 -12.39 3.44 -5.91
N PRO A 28 -13.48 4.18 -6.13
CA PRO A 28 -14.41 4.69 -5.12
C PRO A 28 -15.37 3.63 -4.57
N PHE A 29 -15.60 3.64 -3.26
CA PHE A 29 -16.62 2.88 -2.55
C PHE A 29 -17.90 3.70 -2.35
N THR A 30 -18.93 3.08 -1.77
CA THR A 30 -20.10 3.82 -1.27
C THR A 30 -19.67 4.85 -0.24
N THR A 31 -20.15 6.08 -0.37
CA THR A 31 -19.80 7.19 0.51
C THR A 31 -20.13 6.87 1.96
N GLY A 32 -19.10 6.84 2.80
CA GLY A 32 -19.21 6.66 4.24
C GLY A 32 -19.17 7.97 5.02
N LEU A 33 -18.75 7.88 6.28
CA LEU A 33 -18.59 9.03 7.16
C LEU A 33 -17.60 10.06 6.57
N ALA A 34 -17.85 11.33 6.84
CA ALA A 34 -17.04 12.46 6.34
C ALA A 34 -16.87 12.50 4.81
N HIS A 35 -17.86 11.99 4.06
CA HIS A 35 -17.78 11.87 2.59
C HIS A 35 -16.64 10.97 2.09
N SER A 36 -16.10 10.11 2.96
CA SER A 36 -15.02 9.21 2.61
C SER A 36 -15.50 8.14 1.65
N LYS A 37 -14.83 8.03 0.51
CA LYS A 37 -15.15 7.05 -0.55
C LYS A 37 -13.91 6.33 -1.07
N TYR A 38 -12.73 6.64 -0.55
CA TYR A 38 -11.48 5.95 -0.86
C TYR A 38 -10.84 5.44 0.43
N LEU A 39 -9.93 4.48 0.29
CA LEU A 39 -9.02 4.04 1.36
C LEU A 39 -7.60 4.22 0.85
N ILE A 40 -6.76 4.96 1.58
CA ILE A 40 -5.31 4.91 1.39
C ILE A 40 -4.78 3.78 2.26
N VAL A 41 -3.90 2.94 1.71
CA VAL A 41 -3.39 1.74 2.39
C VAL A 41 -1.88 1.71 2.29
N GLY A 42 -1.19 1.57 3.42
CA GLY A 42 0.26 1.35 3.51
C GLY A 42 0.55 -0.09 3.94
N PHE A 43 1.47 -0.76 3.25
CA PHE A 43 1.82 -2.15 3.53
C PHE A 43 3.33 -2.34 3.71
N ASP A 44 3.71 -2.95 4.81
CA ASP A 44 5.08 -3.38 5.08
C ASP A 44 5.32 -4.77 4.48
N TYR A 45 6.32 -4.90 3.60
CA TYR A 45 6.57 -6.17 2.93
C TYR A 45 7.20 -7.24 3.81
N PHE A 46 7.87 -6.88 4.90
CA PHE A 46 8.63 -7.78 5.76
C PHE A 46 7.83 -8.26 6.96
N ILE A 47 7.22 -7.35 7.73
CA ILE A 47 6.37 -7.71 8.87
C ILE A 47 4.91 -7.95 8.48
N LYS A 48 4.58 -7.79 7.19
CA LYS A 48 3.22 -7.99 6.63
C LYS A 48 2.16 -7.14 7.35
N TRP A 49 2.58 -6.00 7.86
CA TRP A 49 1.71 -5.05 8.55
C TRP A 49 0.99 -4.14 7.55
N VAL A 50 -0.23 -3.74 7.89
CA VAL A 50 -1.08 -2.89 7.03
C VAL A 50 -1.73 -1.77 7.84
N GLU A 51 -1.71 -0.56 7.30
CA GLU A 51 -2.48 0.59 7.76
C GLU A 51 -3.44 1.04 6.67
N ALA A 52 -4.66 1.41 7.04
CA ALA A 52 -5.63 1.91 6.10
C ALA A 52 -6.41 3.07 6.70
N GLU A 53 -6.49 4.19 5.97
CA GLU A 53 -7.26 5.36 6.38
C GLU A 53 -8.31 5.75 5.33
N PRO A 54 -9.50 6.22 5.76
CA PRO A 54 -10.53 6.69 4.85
C PRO A 54 -10.19 8.07 4.27
N LEU A 55 -10.39 8.24 2.96
CA LEU A 55 -10.20 9.50 2.25
C LEU A 55 -11.48 9.95 1.53
N ALA A 56 -11.84 11.22 1.72
CA ALA A 56 -12.90 11.87 0.95
C ALA A 56 -12.46 12.21 -0.48
N ASN A 57 -11.22 12.66 -0.65
CA ASN A 57 -10.63 13.07 -1.92
C ASN A 57 -9.18 12.59 -2.04
N ILE A 58 -8.76 12.23 -3.26
CA ILE A 58 -7.38 11.87 -3.57
C ILE A 58 -6.60 13.15 -3.89
N THR A 59 -5.86 13.66 -2.92
CA THR A 59 -5.01 14.85 -3.07
C THR A 59 -3.65 14.59 -2.46
N ALA A 60 -2.61 15.27 -2.97
CA ALA A 60 -1.26 15.16 -2.40
C ALA A 60 -1.23 15.53 -0.91
N PHE A 61 -2.02 16.51 -0.49
CA PHE A 61 -2.13 16.90 0.92
C PHE A 61 -2.70 15.76 1.79
N ASN A 62 -3.75 15.08 1.33
CA ASN A 62 -4.34 13.97 2.07
C ASN A 62 -3.41 12.75 2.11
N VAL A 63 -2.67 12.48 1.02
CA VAL A 63 -1.64 11.43 1.00
C VAL A 63 -0.50 11.77 1.95
N LEU A 64 -0.08 13.04 2.02
CA LEU A 64 0.98 13.46 2.95
C LEU A 64 0.55 13.28 4.41
N ARG A 65 -0.72 13.51 4.75
CA ARG A 65 -1.24 13.35 6.12
C ARG A 65 -1.30 11.91 6.62
N PHE A 66 -1.22 10.94 5.72
CA PHE A 66 -1.16 9.52 6.05
C PHE A 66 0.23 9.09 6.54
N PHE A 67 1.27 9.89 6.26
CA PHE A 67 2.63 9.72 6.81
C PHE A 67 2.81 10.55 8.08
#